data_AF-A0A7C1U734-F1
#
_entry.id   AF-A0A7C1U734-F1
#
_cell.length_a   1.000
_cell.length_b   1.000
_cell.length_c   1.000
_cell.angle_alpha   90.00
_cell.angle_beta   90.00
_cell.angle_gamma   90.00
#
_symmetry.space_group_name_H-M   'P 1'
#
loop_
_entity.id
_entity.type
_entity.pdbx_description
1 polymer ?
#
loop_
_entity_poly.entity_id
_entity_poly.type
_entity_poly.pdbx_seq_one_letter_code
_entity_poly.pdbx_strand_id
1 'polypeptide(L)' 'MAERVDSQQAKARLRMQGVSKRFGATVALQDVGIEVASGEVL' A
#
# COMPACT_ATOMS: atom_id res chain seq x y z
N MET A 1 26.24 3.73 21.40
CA MET A 1 26.38 3.31 19.99
C MET A 1 24.98 3.32 19.42
N ALA A 2 24.66 4.27 18.53
CA ALA A 2 23.32 4.36 17.94
C ALA A 2 23.35 3.61 16.60
N GLU A 3 22.64 2.49 16.52
CA GLU A 3 22.39 1.80 15.27
C GLU A 3 21.71 2.77 14.30
N ARG A 4 22.36 3.01 13.16
CA ARG A 4 21.73 3.69 12.04
C ARG A 4 20.70 2.72 11.48
N VAL A 5 19.44 2.92 11.83
CA VAL A 5 18.33 2.26 11.14
C VAL A 5 18.45 2.65 9.67
N ASP A 6 18.80 1.68 8.82
CA ASP A 6 18.91 1.84 7.37
C ASP A 6 17.68 2.56 6.83
N SER A 7 17.85 3.84 6.55
CA SER A 7 16.84 4.74 5.97
C SER A 7 16.61 4.47 4.47
N GLN A 8 17.17 3.38 3.94
CA GLN A 8 17.20 3.08 2.51
C GLN A 8 16.12 2.10 2.05
N GLN A 9 15.39 1.48 2.98
CA GLN A 9 14.12 0.84 2.65
C GLN A 9 13.08 1.95 2.67
N ALA A 10 12.73 2.50 1.51
CA ALA A 10 11.65 3.46 1.38
C ALA A 10 10.39 2.84 1.97
N LYS A 11 10.12 3.09 3.26
CA LYS A 11 8.98 2.53 3.97
C LYS A 11 7.75 2.88 3.16
N ALA A 12 7.03 1.86 2.70
CA ALA A 12 5.73 2.03 2.07
C ALA A 12 4.93 3.03 2.91
N ARG A 13 4.62 4.17 2.29
CA ARG A 13 3.85 5.22 2.97
C ARG A 13 2.40 4.80 3.09
N LEU A 14 1.92 4.03 2.12
CA LEU A 14 0.60 3.45 2.10
C LEU A 14 0.72 1.96 1.76
N ARG A 15 0.11 1.11 2.58
CA ARG A 15 -0.07 -0.31 2.30
C ARG A 15 -1.52 -0.69 2.59
N MET A 16 -2.20 -1.25 1.60
CA MET A 16 -3.57 -1.71 1.69
C MET A 16 -3.63 -3.16 1.24
N GLN A 17 -4.39 -3.98 1.94
CA GLN A 17 -4.57 -5.41 1.64
C GLN A 17 -6.05 -5.75 1.77
N GLY A 18 -6.53 -6.69 0.96
CA GLY A 18 -7.93 -7.11 0.99
C GLY A 18 -8.93 -6.03 0.53
N VAL A 19 -8.48 -5.03 -0.25
CA VAL A 19 -9.34 -3.92 -0.67
C VAL A 19 -10.45 -4.46 -1.55
N SER A 20 -11.69 -4.16 -1.15
CA SER A 20 -12.89 -4.57 -1.84
C SER A 20 -13.80 -3.36 -2.09
N LYS A 21 -14.41 -3.30 -3.28
CA LYS A 21 -15.33 -2.22 -3.66
C LYS A 21 -16.52 -2.80 -4.41
N ARG A 22 -17.73 -2.40 -4.01
CA ARG A 22 -18.98 -2.90 -4.58
C ARG A 22 -19.91 -1.73 -4.91
N PHE A 23 -20.63 -1.86 -6.02
CA PHE A 23 -21.70 -0.96 -6.46
C PHE A 23 -22.96 -1.78 -6.70
N GLY A 24 -23.88 -1.77 -5.73
CA GLY A 24 -25.07 -2.62 -5.77
C GLY A 24 -24.69 -4.11 -5.81
N ALA A 25 -25.13 -4.83 -6.83
CA ALA A 25 -24.78 -6.23 -7.05
C ALA A 25 -23.38 -6.43 -7.65
N THR A 26 -22.77 -5.39 -8.21
CA THR A 26 -21.50 -5.51 -8.94
C THR A 26 -20.30 -5.33 -8.00
N VAL A 27 -19.38 -6.29 -8.01
CA VAL A 27 -18.08 -6.16 -7.33
C VAL A 27 -17.07 -5.58 -8.30
N ALA A 28 -16.55 -4.39 -8.00
CA ALA A 28 -15.58 -3.68 -8.81
C ALA A 28 -14.13 -3.97 -8.40
N LEU A 29 -13.88 -4.18 -7.11
CA LEU A 29 -12.58 -4.64 -6.59
C LEU A 29 -12.85 -5.77 -5.60
N GLN A 30 -12.05 -6.83 -5.67
CA GLN A 30 -12.10 -7.96 -4.75
C GLN A 30 -10.67 -8.34 -4.38
N ASP A 31 -10.38 -8.35 -3.09
CA ASP A 31 -9.08 -8.77 -2.54
C ASP A 31 -7.86 -8.08 -3.18
N VAL A 32 -7.93 -6.77 -3.36
CA VAL A 32 -6.85 -6.00 -4.00
C VAL A 32 -5.80 -5.57 -2.98
N GLY A 33 -4.52 -5.71 -3.35
CA GLY A 33 -3.38 -5.19 -2.62
C GLY A 33 -2.77 -3.97 -3.32
N ILE A 34 -2.40 -2.94 -2.55
CA ILE A 34 -1.65 -1.77 -3.01
C ILE A 34 -0.52 -1.46 -2.03
N GLU A 35 0.65 -1.15 -2.57
CA GLU A 35 1.79 -0.62 -1.82
C GLU A 35 2.31 0.60 -2.58
N VAL A 36 2.50 1.72 -1.88
CA VAL A 36 2.99 2.98 -2.46
C VAL A 36 4.06 3.58 -1.57
N ALA A 37 5.24 3.83 -2.13
CA ALA A 37 6.33 4.54 -1.47
C ALA A 37 6.12 6.07 -1.50
N SER A 38 6.84 6.80 -0.65
CA SER A 38 6.74 8.26 -0.65
C SER A 38 7.31 8.85 -1.94
N GLY A 39 6.51 9.63 -2.66
CA GLY A 39 6.90 10.26 -3.93
C GLY A 39 6.70 9.37 -5.17
N GLU A 40 6.19 8.16 -5.00
CA GLU A 40 5.82 7.27 -6.11
C GLU A 40 4.46 7.65 -6.71
N VAL A 41 4.37 7.54 -8.04
CA VAL A 41 3.13 7.73 -8.82
C VAL A 41 2.91 6.46 -9.63
N LEU A 42 1.73 5.85 -9.47
CA LEU A 42 1.31 4.59 -10.09
C LEU A 42 0.28 4.83 -11.20
#